data_AF-A0A947NMR6-F1
#
_entry.id   AF-A0A947NMR6-F1
#
_cell.length_a   1.000
_cell.length_b   1.000
_cell.length_c   1.000
_cell.angle_alpha   90.00
_cell.angle_beta   90.00
_cell.angle_gamma   90.00
#
_symmetry.space_group_name_H-M   'P 1'
#
loop_
_entity.id
_entity.type
_entity.pdbx_description
1 polymer ?
#
loop_
_entity_poly.entity_id
_entity_poly.type
_entity_poly.pdbx_seq_one_letter_code
_entity_poly.pdbx_strand_id
1 'polypeptide(L)' 'MKYDIKDIGLARQGKLRIEWANEYMNVLTLIRKHFSKEKPLKGLKVACCLHVTTETANLAITLKAGGAQVYICASN' A
#
# COMPACT_ATOMS: atom_id res chain seq x y z
N MET A 1 12.96 10.21 -2.30
CA MET A 1 11.55 9.89 -2.65
C MET A 1 10.88 11.18 -3.08
N LYS A 2 10.16 11.20 -4.21
CA LYS A 2 9.29 12.33 -4.57
C LYS A 2 7.90 12.05 -4.02
N TYR A 3 7.36 12.97 -3.24
CA TYR A 3 5.98 12.94 -2.74
C TYR A 3 5.48 14.37 -2.57
N ASP A 4 4.17 14.53 -2.64
CA ASP A 4 3.46 15.76 -2.29
C ASP A 4 2.39 15.38 -1.27
N ILE A 5 2.64 15.74 -0.01
CA ILE A 5 1.81 15.37 1.14
C ILE A 5 1.77 16.54 2.12
N LYS A 6 0.70 16.59 2.91
CA LYS A 6 0.49 17.65 3.89
C LYS A 6 1.56 17.71 4.98
N ASP A 7 1.87 16.57 5.61
CA ASP A 7 2.81 16.50 6.73
C ASP A 7 3.43 15.09 6.87
N ILE A 8 4.76 15.01 6.78
CA ILE A 8 5.51 13.76 6.93
C ILE A 8 5.63 13.31 8.39
N GLY A 9 5.49 14.22 9.37
CA GLY A 9 5.54 13.91 10.81
C GLY A 9 4.42 12.96 11.26
N LEU A 10 3.31 12.90 10.51
CA LEU A 10 2.18 12.00 10.77
C LEU A 10 2.47 10.54 10.39
N ALA A 11 3.60 10.23 9.76
CA ALA A 11 3.90 8.88 9.25
C ALA A 11 3.83 7.79 10.33
N ARG A 12 4.32 8.07 11.55
CA ARG A 12 4.28 7.10 12.66
C ARG A 12 2.83 6.76 13.04
N GLN A 13 1.97 7.77 13.18
CA GLN A 13 0.57 7.57 13.50
C GLN A 13 -0.17 6.90 12.34
N GLY A 14 0.13 7.30 11.10
CA GLY A 14 -0.41 6.67 9.89
C GLY A 14 -0.10 5.18 9.84
N LYS A 15 1.14 4.79 10.15
CA LYS A 15 1.56 3.39 10.20
C LYS A 15 0.71 2.57 11.18
N LEU A 16 0.50 3.07 12.41
CA LEU A 16 -0.33 2.39 13.40
C LEU A 16 -1.78 2.20 12.92
N ARG A 17 -2.34 3.20 12.24
CA ARG A 17 -3.69 3.09 11.66
C ARG A 17 -3.76 2.10 10.51
N ILE A 18 -2.72 2.03 9.68
CA ILE A 18 -2.61 1.05 8.59
C ILE A 18 -2.54 -0.36 9.16
N GLU A 19 -1.72 -0.58 10.20
CA GLU A 19 -1.61 -1.86 10.90
C GLU A 19 -2.95 -2.25 11.53
N TRP A 20 -3.62 -1.33 12.22
CA TRP A 20 -4.95 -1.58 12.78
C TRP A 20 -6.00 -1.95 11.71
N ALA A 21 -6.03 -1.25 10.58
CA ALA A 21 -6.92 -1.61 9.48
C ALA A 21 -6.58 -2.98 8.88
N ASN A 22 -5.29 -3.36 8.84
CA ASN A 22 -4.85 -4.64 8.28
C ASN A 22 -5.42 -5.84 9.03
N GLU A 23 -5.69 -5.73 10.34
CA GLU A 23 -6.31 -6.78 11.17
C GLU A 23 -7.69 -7.21 10.63
N TYR A 24 -8.39 -6.31 9.93
CA TYR A 24 -9.70 -6.59 9.33
C TYR A 24 -9.63 -6.90 7.82
N MET A 25 -8.45 -6.84 7.21
CA MET A 25 -8.24 -7.05 5.77
C MET A 25 -7.59 -8.41 5.48
N ASN A 26 -8.17 -9.48 6.04
CA ASN A 26 -7.63 -10.84 5.99
C ASN A 26 -7.26 -11.32 4.58
N VAL A 27 -8.08 -10.99 3.57
CA VAL A 27 -7.82 -11.35 2.17
C VAL A 27 -6.52 -10.72 1.66
N LEU A 28 -6.28 -9.43 1.95
CA LEU A 28 -5.02 -8.79 1.55
C LEU A 28 -3.82 -9.38 2.29
N THR A 29 -3.97 -9.77 3.56
CA THR A 29 -2.90 -10.45 4.30
C THR A 29 -2.52 -11.79 3.64
N LEU A 30 -3.51 -12.59 3.25
CA LEU A 30 -3.28 -13.85 2.52
C LEU A 30 -2.57 -13.62 1.18
N ILE A 31 -3.09 -12.68 0.37
CA ILE A 31 -2.48 -12.33 -0.92
C ILE A 31 -1.05 -11.84 -0.72
N ARG A 32 -0.81 -10.95 0.26
CA ARG A 32 0.52 -10.41 0.57
C ARG A 32 1.51 -11.52 0.90
N LYS A 33 1.10 -12.54 1.65
CA LYS A 33 1.94 -13.70 1.98
C LYS A 33 2.36 -14.48 0.73
N HIS A 34 1.46 -14.68 -0.22
CA HIS A 34 1.74 -15.37 -1.48
C HIS A 34 2.63 -14.50 -2.39
N PHE A 35 2.24 -13.23 -2.57
CA PHE A 35 2.94 -12.25 -3.39
C PHE A 35 4.37 -12.00 -2.91
N SER A 36 4.61 -12.04 -1.59
CA SER A 36 5.94 -11.88 -1.03
C SER A 36 6.91 -13.00 -1.44
N LYS A 37 6.41 -14.20 -1.74
CA LYS A 37 7.21 -15.34 -2.19
C LYS A 37 7.37 -15.35 -3.71
N GLU A 38 6.26 -15.22 -4.42
CA GLU A 38 6.22 -15.41 -5.88
C GLU A 38 6.63 -14.16 -6.66
N LYS A 39 6.51 -12.98 -6.05
CA LYS A 39 6.75 -11.68 -6.70
C LYS A 39 6.08 -11.56 -8.09
N PRO A 40 4.77 -11.85 -8.22
CA PRO A 40 4.12 -11.95 -9.53
C PRO A 40 4.04 -10.61 -10.27
N LEU A 41 4.25 -9.48 -9.58
CA LEU A 41 4.18 -8.13 -10.15
C LEU A 41 5.58 -7.54 -10.38
N LYS A 42 6.64 -8.35 -10.29
CA LYS A 42 8.02 -7.89 -10.47
C LYS A 42 8.20 -7.23 -11.84
N GLY A 43 8.74 -6.02 -11.84
CA GLY A 43 9.00 -5.24 -13.05
C GLY A 43 7.83 -4.38 -13.52
N LEU A 44 6.64 -4.53 -12.93
CA LEU A 44 5.50 -3.68 -13.24
C LEU A 44 5.59 -2.34 -12.50
N LYS A 45 5.16 -1.28 -13.18
CA LYS A 45 4.89 0.04 -12.60
C LYS A 45 3.39 0.22 -12.52
N VAL A 46 2.88 0.41 -11.31
CA VAL A 46 1.44 0.51 -11.04
C VAL A 46 1.15 1.92 -10.53
N ALA A 47 0.29 2.65 -11.23
CA ALA A 47 -0.25 3.92 -10.77
C ALA A 47 -1.67 3.70 -10.24
N CYS A 48 -1.92 4.09 -8.99
CA CYS A 48 -3.21 3.98 -8.32
C CYS A 48 -3.81 5.37 -8.13
N CYS A 49 -4.88 5.68 -8.88
CA CYS A 49 -5.71 6.87 -8.65
C CYS A 49 -6.95 6.45 -7.85
N LEU A 50 -6.88 6.58 -6.53
CA LEU A 50 -7.88 6.09 -5.57
C LEU A 50 -7.94 7.04 -4.37
N HIS A 51 -8.97 6.91 -3.53
CA HIS A 51 -8.97 7.58 -2.23
C HIS A 51 -7.77 7.14 -1.39
N VAL A 52 -7.00 8.11 -0.87
CA VAL A 52 -5.80 7.84 -0.06
C VAL A 52 -6.21 7.61 1.39
N THR A 53 -6.48 6.35 1.73
CA THR A 53 -6.91 5.90 3.05
C THR A 53 -5.99 4.80 3.63
N THR A 54 -6.28 4.35 4.84
CA THR A 54 -5.61 3.22 5.51
C THR A 54 -5.75 1.91 4.74
N GLU A 55 -6.89 1.69 4.11
CA GLU A 55 -7.20 0.50 3.31
C GLU A 55 -6.39 0.51 2.01
N THR A 56 -6.36 1.66 1.31
CA THR A 56 -5.56 1.84 0.09
C THR A 56 -4.07 1.68 0.38
N ALA A 57 -3.58 2.14 1.53
CA ALA A 57 -2.21 1.89 1.95
C ALA A 57 -1.91 0.38 2.11
N ASN A 58 -2.82 -0.39 2.70
CA ASN A 58 -2.68 -1.85 2.79
C ASN A 58 -2.67 -2.54 1.43
N LEU A 59 -3.51 -2.09 0.49
CA LEU A 59 -3.48 -2.54 -0.90
C LEU A 59 -2.11 -2.25 -1.54
N ALA A 60 -1.62 -1.02 -1.42
CA ALA A 60 -0.34 -0.61 -2.00
C ALA A 60 0.84 -1.39 -1.41
N ILE A 61 0.84 -1.66 -0.10
CA ILE A 61 1.84 -2.51 0.55
C ILE A 61 1.79 -3.93 -0.04
N THR A 62 0.61 -4.49 -0.28
CA THR A 62 0.44 -5.81 -0.90
C THR A 62 0.96 -5.85 -2.34
N LEU A 63 0.64 -4.83 -3.15
CA LEU A 63 1.15 -4.72 -4.52
C LEU A 63 2.69 -4.60 -4.55
N LYS A 64 3.25 -3.77 -3.66
CA LYS A 64 4.70 -3.64 -3.48
C LYS A 64 5.34 -4.95 -3.02
N ALA A 65 4.68 -5.68 -2.11
CA ALA A 65 5.13 -7.01 -1.69
C ALA A 65 5.16 -8.00 -2.86
N GLY A 66 4.28 -7.84 -3.84
CA GLY A 66 4.29 -8.57 -5.12
C GLY A 66 5.42 -8.17 -6.08
N GLY A 67 6.26 -7.19 -5.75
CA GLY A 67 7.39 -6.76 -6.57
C GLY A 67 7.12 -5.57 -7.50
N ALA A 68 5.92 -4.99 -7.44
CA ALA A 68 5.59 -3.81 -8.21
C ALA A 68 6.28 -2.54 -7.69
N GLN A 69 6.56 -1.60 -8.60
CA GLN A 69 6.79 -0.20 -8.27
C GLN A 69 5.44 0.53 -8.22
N VAL A 70 5.02 0.97 -7.03
CA VAL A 70 3.68 1.53 -6.81
C VAL A 70 3.75 3.03 -6.61
N TYR A 71 2.88 3.76 -7.30
CA TYR A 71 2.65 5.20 -7.17
C TYR A 71 1.18 5.43 -6.88
N ILE A 72 0.87 6.39 -6.00
CA ILE A 72 -0.51 6.67 -5.57
C ILE A 72 -0.77 8.16 -5.73
N CYS A 73 -1.94 8.51 -6.25
CA CYS A 73 -2.52 9.84 -6.18
C CYS A 73 -3.96 9.76 -5.68
N ALA A 74 -4.43 10.85 -5.07
CA ALA A 74 -5.82 10.98 -4.65
C ALA A 74 -6.72 11.14 -5.87
N SER A 75 -7.87 10.46 -5.87
CA SER A 75 -8.91 10.58 -6.90
C SER A 75 -9.96 11.64 -6.58
N ASN A 76 -9.75 12.48 -5.55
CA ASN A 76 -10.72 13.44 -5.02
C ASN A 76 -10.05 14.65 -4.38
#